data_AF-A0AAD7F3Z3-F1
#
_entry.id   AF-A0AAD7F3Z3-F1
#
_cell.length_a   1.000
_cell.length_b   1.000
_cell.length_c   1.000
_cell.angle_alpha   90.00
_cell.angle_beta   90.00
_cell.angle_gamma   90.00
#
_symmetry.space_group_name_H-M   'P 1'
#
loop_
_entity.id
_entity.type
_entity.pdbx_description
1 polymer ?
#
loop_
_entity_poly.entity_id
_entity_poly.type
_entity_poly.pdbx_seq_one_letter_code
_entity_poly.pdbx_strand_id
1 'polypeptide(L)'
;MRKRSNMFDRALFSHERAFFGSFNFITGLDRLDFDHIENHPFCLAVHRQTTDLQRRGCVRPAFEFARLLLSLDPANDPHGALLRLDFLAVKTGMGQWLLDMFDLYFTRRSRPQTKDARDPSLLPGWSCARALALRTAGISKDPTAGTAALIETIRDFPSVPLLADELDVSLPNMIRSLAVLGISRSRQTGIICGHPK
;
A
#
# COMPACT_ATOMS: atom_id res chain seq x y z
N MET A 1 -26.47 2.38 12.77
CA MET A 1 -25.60 1.84 11.70
C MET A 1 -24.40 1.01 12.22
N ARG A 2 -24.50 0.28 13.35
CA ARG A 2 -23.36 -0.41 14.03
C ARG A 2 -23.40 -1.96 13.95
N LYS A 3 -24.28 -2.55 13.13
CA LYS A 3 -24.46 -4.02 13.07
C LYS A 3 -23.34 -4.79 12.37
N ARG A 4 -22.59 -4.17 11.44
CA ARG A 4 -21.57 -4.86 10.62
C ARG A 4 -20.27 -5.13 11.35
N SER A 5 -19.79 -4.20 12.19
CA SER A 5 -18.54 -4.37 12.94
C SER A 5 -18.61 -5.58 13.87
N ASN A 6 -19.75 -5.76 14.54
CA ASN A 6 -19.94 -6.85 15.50
C ASN A 6 -19.79 -8.24 14.88
N MET A 7 -19.99 -8.44 13.57
CA MET A 7 -19.87 -9.77 12.97
C MET A 7 -18.43 -10.13 12.65
N PHE A 8 -17.63 -9.18 12.15
CA PHE A 8 -16.20 -9.40 11.90
C PHE A 8 -15.42 -9.49 13.21
N ASP A 9 -15.74 -8.66 14.20
CA ASP A 9 -15.14 -8.73 15.53
C ASP A 9 -15.43 -10.09 16.19
N ARG A 10 -16.66 -10.61 16.05
CA ARG A 10 -17.01 -11.96 16.53
C ARG A 10 -16.32 -13.06 15.77
N ALA A 11 -16.22 -12.95 14.44
CA ALA A 11 -15.49 -13.92 13.63
C ALA A 11 -14.02 -13.97 14.05
N LEU A 12 -13.37 -12.81 14.18
CA LEU A 12 -11.98 -12.72 14.62
C LEU A 12 -11.79 -13.33 16.01
N PHE A 13 -12.67 -13.00 16.95
CA PHE A 13 -12.66 -13.56 18.29
C PHE A 13 -12.83 -15.09 18.29
N SER A 14 -13.74 -15.63 17.47
CA SER A 14 -13.90 -17.09 17.34
C SER A 14 -12.65 -17.78 16.81
N HIS A 15 -11.95 -17.17 15.85
CA HIS A 15 -10.70 -17.72 15.31
C HIS A 15 -9.56 -17.60 16.32
N GLU A 16 -9.43 -16.45 17.00
CA GLU A 16 -8.47 -16.28 18.10
C GLU A 16 -8.65 -17.37 19.18
N ARG A 17 -9.92 -17.71 19.50
CA ARG A 17 -10.22 -18.83 20.42
C ARG A 17 -9.89 -20.21 19.85
N ALA A 18 -10.01 -20.41 18.54
CA ALA A 18 -9.65 -21.68 17.90
C ALA A 18 -8.13 -21.90 17.82
N PHE A 19 -7.34 -20.81 17.78
CA PHE A 19 -5.89 -20.85 17.62
C PHE A 19 -5.09 -21.02 18.93
N PHE A 20 -5.75 -21.18 20.08
CA PHE A 20 -5.06 -21.22 21.39
C PHE A 20 -3.98 -22.32 21.45
N GLY A 21 -2.74 -21.89 21.71
CA GLY A 21 -1.61 -22.75 22.07
C GLY A 21 -0.64 -23.11 20.94
N SER A 22 -1.01 -22.96 19.67
CA SER A 22 -0.17 -23.35 18.51
C SER A 22 0.14 -22.21 17.53
N PHE A 23 -0.62 -21.11 17.55
CA PHE A 23 -0.44 -19.99 16.63
C PHE A 23 -0.21 -18.68 17.40
N ASN A 24 0.95 -18.06 17.22
CA ASN A 24 1.37 -16.81 17.84
C ASN A 24 1.53 -15.69 16.81
N PHE A 25 0.48 -14.88 16.69
CA PHE A 25 0.41 -13.70 15.82
C PHE A 25 1.46 -12.61 16.11
N ILE A 26 2.05 -12.60 17.32
CA ILE A 26 3.01 -11.55 17.73
C ILE A 26 4.35 -11.78 17.05
N THR A 27 4.75 -13.05 16.86
CA THR A 27 6.03 -13.40 16.25
C THR A 27 6.02 -13.24 14.73
N GLY A 28 4.84 -13.32 14.10
CA GLY A 28 4.69 -13.23 12.65
C GLY A 28 5.41 -14.34 11.88
N LEU A 29 5.68 -15.48 12.54
CA LEU A 29 6.31 -16.66 11.92
C LEU A 29 5.28 -17.66 11.42
N ASP A 30 4.12 -17.71 12.07
CA ASP A 30 3.08 -18.65 11.72
C ASP A 30 2.35 -18.20 10.46
N ARG A 31 2.30 -19.11 9.48
CA ARG A 31 1.70 -18.90 8.17
C ARG A 31 0.32 -19.53 8.12
N LEU A 32 -0.58 -18.88 7.38
CA LEU A 32 -1.91 -19.39 7.12
C LEU A 32 -2.13 -19.36 5.62
N ASP A 33 -1.96 -20.53 4.99
CA ASP A 33 -2.07 -20.65 3.54
C ASP A 33 -3.51 -20.35 3.08
N PHE A 34 -3.64 -19.49 2.08
CA PHE A 34 -4.93 -19.12 1.52
C PHE A 34 -5.50 -20.21 0.60
N ASP A 35 -4.73 -21.21 0.20
CA ASP A 35 -5.27 -22.30 -0.62
C ASP A 35 -6.31 -23.16 0.13
N HIS A 36 -6.28 -23.14 1.46
CA HIS A 36 -7.27 -23.79 2.31
C HIS A 36 -8.52 -22.93 2.50
N ILE A 37 -9.67 -23.48 2.14
CA ILE A 37 -10.98 -22.81 2.19
C ILE A 37 -11.34 -22.42 3.63
N GLU A 38 -10.88 -23.19 4.61
CA GLU A 38 -11.07 -22.95 6.04
C GLU A 38 -10.43 -21.64 6.50
N ASN A 39 -9.36 -21.20 5.83
CA ASN A 39 -8.59 -20.02 6.17
C ASN A 39 -9.14 -18.74 5.51
N HIS A 40 -9.90 -18.88 4.43
CA HIS A 40 -10.54 -17.77 3.71
C HIS A 40 -11.36 -16.84 4.62
N PRO A 41 -12.27 -17.34 5.48
CA PRO A 41 -13.08 -16.45 6.32
C PRO A 41 -12.23 -15.63 7.29
N PHE A 42 -11.11 -16.16 7.77
CA PHE A 42 -10.19 -15.42 8.64
C PHE A 42 -9.49 -14.29 7.89
N CYS A 43 -8.85 -14.60 6.76
CA CYS A 43 -8.16 -13.62 5.91
C CYS A 43 -9.13 -12.51 5.44
N LEU A 44 -10.36 -12.90 5.07
CA LEU A 44 -11.42 -11.96 4.70
C LEU A 44 -11.86 -11.08 5.87
N ALA A 45 -12.02 -11.64 7.07
CA ALA A 45 -12.40 -10.89 8.26
C ALA A 45 -11.33 -9.83 8.62
N VAL A 46 -10.04 -10.19 8.58
CA VAL A 46 -8.91 -9.27 8.83
C VAL A 46 -8.87 -8.17 7.77
N HIS A 47 -9.04 -8.51 6.49
CA HIS A 47 -9.10 -7.53 5.40
C HIS A 47 -10.24 -6.53 5.57
N ARG A 48 -11.44 -7.01 5.94
CA ARG A 48 -12.61 -6.16 6.19
C ARG A 48 -12.40 -5.26 7.40
N GLN A 49 -11.82 -5.79 8.47
CA GLN A 49 -11.49 -5.01 9.66
C GLN A 49 -10.49 -3.90 9.35
N THR A 50 -9.45 -4.21 8.56
CA THR A 50 -8.48 -3.23 8.08
C THR A 50 -9.16 -2.08 7.33
N THR A 51 -10.09 -2.42 6.43
CA THR A 51 -10.85 -1.43 5.65
C THR A 51 -11.76 -0.58 6.52
N ASP A 52 -12.43 -1.19 7.51
CA ASP A 52 -13.30 -0.48 8.44
C ASP A 52 -12.50 0.47 9.35
N LEU A 53 -11.33 0.06 9.84
CA LEU A 53 -10.42 0.90 10.62
C LEU A 53 -9.88 2.06 9.78
N GLN A 54 -9.53 1.81 8.53
CA GLN A 54 -9.10 2.86 7.60
C GLN A 54 -10.21 3.89 7.37
N ARG A 55 -11.46 3.46 7.19
CA ARG A 55 -12.62 4.35 7.05
C ARG A 55 -12.91 5.19 8.31
N ARG A 56 -12.59 4.66 9.49
CA ARG A 56 -12.72 5.39 10.77
C ARG A 56 -11.57 6.37 11.02
N GLY A 57 -10.53 6.38 10.17
CA GLY A 57 -9.32 7.19 10.38
C GLY A 57 -8.35 6.60 11.39
N CYS A 58 -8.57 5.37 11.88
CA CYS A 58 -7.66 4.68 12.79
C CYS A 58 -6.51 4.04 12.00
N VAL A 59 -5.58 4.87 11.54
CA VAL A 59 -4.48 4.46 10.65
C VAL A 59 -3.48 3.51 11.31
N ARG A 60 -3.19 3.67 12.61
CA ARG A 60 -2.21 2.83 13.31
C ARG A 60 -2.67 1.38 13.48
N PRO A 61 -3.88 1.11 14.01
CA PRO A 61 -4.39 -0.27 14.04
C PRO A 61 -4.56 -0.86 12.64
N ALA A 62 -5.04 -0.07 11.67
CA ALA A 62 -5.17 -0.54 10.28
C ALA A 62 -3.83 -1.02 9.71
N PHE A 63 -2.74 -0.32 10.01
CA PHE A 63 -1.40 -0.74 9.61
C PHE A 63 -1.00 -2.09 10.23
N GLU A 64 -1.20 -2.28 11.53
CA GLU A 64 -0.85 -3.54 12.20
C GLU A 64 -1.68 -4.72 11.66
N PHE A 65 -2.98 -4.52 11.40
CA PHE A 65 -3.82 -5.56 10.78
C PHE A 65 -3.43 -5.87 9.33
N ALA A 66 -3.03 -4.86 8.55
CA ALA A 66 -2.51 -5.07 7.20
C ALA A 66 -1.17 -5.83 7.23
N ARG A 67 -0.31 -5.52 8.21
CA ARG A 67 0.97 -6.21 8.40
C ARG A 67 0.78 -7.66 8.84
N LEU A 68 -0.19 -7.88 9.73
CA LEU A 68 -0.62 -9.23 10.12
C LEU A 68 -1.08 -10.01 8.88
N LEU A 69 -1.96 -9.44 8.05
CA LEU A 69 -2.46 -10.09 6.84
C LEU A 69 -1.33 -10.48 5.87
N LEU A 70 -0.34 -9.61 5.70
CA LEU A 70 0.85 -9.91 4.89
C LEU A 70 1.72 -11.02 5.52
N SER A 71 1.79 -11.09 6.85
CA SER A 71 2.54 -12.15 7.53
C SER A 71 1.87 -13.52 7.41
N LEU A 72 0.57 -13.60 7.16
CA LEU A 72 -0.10 -14.89 7.01
C LEU A 72 0.33 -15.61 5.72
N ASP A 73 0.31 -14.88 4.61
CA ASP A 73 0.73 -15.36 3.30
C ASP A 73 1.53 -14.27 2.56
N PRO A 74 2.87 -14.24 2.75
CA PRO A 74 3.73 -13.26 2.10
C PRO A 74 4.02 -13.59 0.63
N ALA A 75 3.68 -14.80 0.14
CA ALA A 75 3.95 -15.20 -1.23
C ALA A 75 2.84 -14.71 -2.16
N ASN A 76 1.59 -15.13 -1.92
CA ASN A 76 0.51 -14.87 -2.86
C ASN A 76 -0.16 -13.51 -2.66
N ASP A 77 -0.15 -12.97 -1.43
CA ASP A 77 -0.90 -11.77 -1.02
C ASP A 77 -2.30 -11.68 -1.70
N PRO A 78 -3.21 -12.61 -1.40
CA PRO A 78 -4.50 -12.74 -2.09
C PRO A 78 -5.38 -11.49 -1.91
N HIS A 79 -5.18 -10.76 -0.81
CA HIS A 79 -5.98 -9.60 -0.44
C HIS A 79 -5.33 -8.25 -0.74
N GLY A 80 -4.15 -8.23 -1.36
CA GLY A 80 -3.43 -7.01 -1.70
C GLY A 80 -3.09 -6.17 -0.46
N ALA A 81 -2.61 -6.81 0.61
CA ALA A 81 -2.14 -6.14 1.82
C ALA A 81 -1.00 -5.16 1.51
N LEU A 82 -0.12 -5.50 0.55
CA LEU A 82 0.95 -4.62 0.11
C LEU A 82 0.43 -3.25 -0.36
N LEU A 83 -0.68 -3.21 -1.12
CA LEU A 83 -1.31 -1.99 -1.63
C LEU A 83 -1.98 -1.11 -0.56
N ARG A 84 -2.12 -1.60 0.68
CA ARG A 84 -2.57 -0.76 1.81
C ARG A 84 -1.38 -0.30 2.64
N LEU A 85 -0.36 -1.15 2.75
CA LEU A 85 0.80 -0.91 3.59
C LEU A 85 1.65 0.26 3.09
N ASP A 86 1.72 0.52 1.78
CA ASP A 86 2.36 1.70 1.21
C ASP A 86 1.80 3.02 1.78
N PHE A 87 0.48 3.20 1.72
CA PHE A 87 -0.21 4.38 2.21
C PHE A 87 -0.22 4.43 3.75
N LEU A 88 -0.48 3.30 4.40
CA LEU A 88 -0.59 3.23 5.85
C LEU A 88 0.77 3.41 6.53
N ALA A 89 1.87 2.91 5.97
CA ALA A 89 3.22 3.11 6.52
C ALA A 89 3.58 4.60 6.57
N VAL A 90 3.35 5.32 5.47
CA VAL A 90 3.57 6.76 5.40
C VAL A 90 2.68 7.51 6.40
N LYS A 91 1.39 7.17 6.45
CA LYS A 91 0.43 7.82 7.36
C LYS A 91 0.73 7.58 8.83
N THR A 92 1.30 6.44 9.19
CA THR A 92 1.63 6.07 10.57
C THR A 92 3.03 6.49 11.00
N GLY A 93 3.82 7.09 10.09
CA GLY A 93 5.22 7.45 10.36
C GLY A 93 6.17 6.25 10.37
N MET A 94 5.74 5.08 9.91
CA MET A 94 6.57 3.87 9.80
C MET A 94 7.37 3.84 8.49
N GLY A 95 8.03 4.96 8.16
CA GLY A 95 8.85 5.04 6.95
C GLY A 95 10.03 4.05 6.95
N GLN A 96 10.63 3.80 8.13
CA GLN A 96 11.75 2.86 8.26
C GLN A 96 11.38 1.44 7.90
N TRP A 97 10.26 0.95 8.45
CA TRP A 97 9.74 -0.38 8.11
C TRP A 97 9.51 -0.54 6.60
N LEU A 98 9.04 0.51 5.92
CA LEU A 98 8.83 0.47 4.47
C LEU A 98 10.16 0.34 3.71
N LEU A 99 11.21 1.04 4.14
CA LEU A 99 12.55 0.96 3.55
C LEU A 99 13.18 -0.42 3.79
N ASP A 100 13.13 -0.93 5.02
CA ASP A 100 13.60 -2.27 5.37
C ASP A 100 12.92 -3.35 4.51
N MET A 101 11.61 -3.21 4.31
CA MET A 101 10.84 -4.10 3.45
C MET A 101 11.31 -3.99 1.99
N PHE A 102 11.53 -2.78 1.48
CA PHE A 102 12.02 -2.57 0.12
C PHE A 102 13.38 -3.24 -0.10
N ASP A 103 14.30 -3.11 0.85
CA ASP A 103 15.64 -3.73 0.79
C ASP A 103 15.56 -5.26 0.87
N LEU A 104 14.65 -5.79 1.69
CA LEU A 104 14.38 -7.22 1.79
C LEU A 104 13.87 -7.79 0.46
N TYR A 105 12.94 -7.12 -0.21
CA TYR A 105 12.46 -7.56 -1.52
C TYR A 105 13.51 -7.39 -2.62
N PHE A 106 14.29 -6.31 -2.59
CA PHE A 106 15.41 -6.11 -3.52
C PHE A 106 16.45 -7.24 -3.40
N THR A 107 16.76 -7.65 -2.18
CA THR A 107 17.66 -8.78 -1.90
C THR A 107 17.05 -10.11 -2.37
N ARG A 108 15.74 -10.31 -2.18
CA ARG A 108 15.03 -11.52 -2.66
C ARG A 108 14.99 -11.60 -4.18
N ARG A 109 14.77 -10.49 -4.89
CA ARG A 109 14.81 -10.44 -6.36
C ARG A 109 16.15 -10.91 -6.94
N SER A 110 17.25 -10.62 -6.24
CA SER A 110 18.58 -11.07 -6.63
C SER A 110 18.79 -12.59 -6.46
N ARG A 111 17.85 -13.29 -5.80
CA ARG A 111 17.89 -14.74 -5.56
C ARG A 111 16.83 -15.44 -6.44
N PRO A 112 17.23 -16.14 -7.52
CA PRO A 112 16.31 -16.65 -8.56
C PRO A 112 15.39 -17.82 -8.14
N GLN A 113 15.23 -18.11 -6.84
CA GLN A 113 14.57 -19.33 -6.36
C GLN A 113 13.11 -19.15 -5.88
N THR A 114 12.64 -17.92 -5.62
CA THR A 114 11.26 -17.67 -5.18
C THR A 114 10.47 -17.00 -6.30
N LYS A 115 9.76 -17.81 -7.11
CA LYS A 115 9.05 -17.35 -8.31
C LYS A 115 7.70 -16.66 -8.03
N ASP A 116 7.21 -16.70 -6.80
CA ASP A 116 5.78 -16.44 -6.55
C ASP A 116 5.49 -15.19 -5.70
N ALA A 117 6.50 -14.55 -5.11
CA ALA A 117 6.29 -13.34 -4.32
C ALA A 117 6.11 -12.11 -5.21
N ARG A 118 5.02 -11.35 -5.01
CA ARG A 118 4.82 -10.08 -5.73
C ARG A 118 5.89 -9.06 -5.35
N ASP A 119 6.64 -8.59 -6.34
CA ASP A 119 7.64 -7.54 -6.15
C ASP A 119 6.97 -6.18 -5.87
N PRO A 120 7.23 -5.53 -4.72
CA PRO A 120 6.66 -4.22 -4.40
C PRO A 120 7.16 -3.10 -5.30
N SER A 121 8.32 -3.26 -5.95
CA SER A 121 8.87 -2.25 -6.88
C SER A 121 7.98 -2.04 -8.11
N LEU A 122 7.13 -3.03 -8.45
CA LEU A 122 6.19 -2.94 -9.57
C LEU A 122 4.94 -2.12 -9.22
N LEU A 123 4.77 -1.73 -7.96
CA LEU A 123 3.60 -1.01 -7.49
C LEU A 123 3.92 0.50 -7.40
N PRO A 124 3.17 1.38 -8.09
CA PRO A 124 3.45 2.81 -8.09
C PRO A 124 3.29 3.44 -6.69
N GLY A 125 2.36 2.91 -5.87
CA GLY A 125 2.17 3.38 -4.50
C GLY A 125 3.39 3.11 -3.61
N TRP A 126 4.06 1.97 -3.78
CA TRP A 126 5.28 1.62 -3.05
C TRP A 126 6.48 2.47 -3.45
N SER A 127 6.69 2.71 -4.74
CA SER A 127 7.78 3.55 -5.22
C SER A 127 7.61 5.02 -4.77
N CYS A 128 6.38 5.54 -4.85
CA CYS A 128 6.03 6.86 -4.30
C CYS A 128 6.22 6.92 -2.78
N ALA A 129 5.75 5.89 -2.05
CA ALA A 129 5.89 5.82 -0.61
C ALA A 129 7.35 5.71 -0.16
N ARG A 130 8.21 5.00 -0.91
CA ARG A 130 9.67 4.96 -0.70
C ARG A 130 10.29 6.35 -0.86
N ALA A 131 9.99 7.04 -1.96
CA ALA A 131 10.51 8.39 -2.19
C ALA A 131 10.10 9.36 -1.08
N LEU A 132 8.85 9.26 -0.61
CA LEU A 132 8.34 10.06 0.50
C LEU A 132 8.96 9.63 1.84
N ALA A 133 9.14 8.34 2.09
CA ALA A 133 9.80 7.82 3.29
C ALA A 133 11.26 8.29 3.36
N LEU A 134 12.03 8.25 2.26
CA LEU A 134 13.38 8.80 2.21
C LEU A 134 13.43 10.31 2.49
N ARG A 135 12.37 11.04 2.13
CA ARG A 135 12.26 12.48 2.39
C ARG A 135 11.84 12.81 3.82
N THR A 136 11.02 11.97 4.44
CA THR A 136 10.42 12.23 5.77
C THR A 136 11.16 11.53 6.91
N ALA A 137 11.70 10.33 6.66
CA ALA A 137 12.43 9.56 7.65
C ALA A 137 13.86 10.10 7.72
N GLY A 138 14.20 10.72 8.85
CA GLY A 138 15.45 11.45 9.07
C GLY A 138 16.75 10.63 9.11
N ILE A 139 16.87 9.54 8.34
CA ILE A 139 18.13 8.81 8.15
C ILE A 139 19.09 9.59 7.24
N SER A 140 18.55 10.39 6.33
CA SER A 140 19.29 11.46 5.66
C SER A 140 18.40 12.69 5.62
N LYS A 141 18.78 13.78 6.26
CA LYS A 141 18.19 15.11 6.01
C LYS A 141 18.46 15.61 4.58
N ASP A 142 18.99 14.75 3.71
CA ASP A 142 19.35 15.07 2.35
C ASP A 142 18.09 15.04 1.47
N PRO A 143 17.57 16.21 1.06
CA PRO A 143 16.42 16.26 0.16
C PRO A 143 16.71 15.55 -1.17
N THR A 144 18.00 15.42 -1.51
CA THR A 144 18.51 14.84 -2.75
C THR A 144 18.13 13.38 -2.93
N ALA A 145 18.21 12.54 -1.89
CA ALA A 145 17.91 11.11 -1.99
C ALA A 145 16.42 10.86 -2.28
N GLY A 146 15.54 11.57 -1.58
CA GLY A 146 14.09 11.51 -1.82
C GLY A 146 13.72 12.02 -3.22
N THR A 147 14.32 13.11 -3.67
CA THR A 147 14.10 13.64 -5.03
C THR A 147 14.61 12.68 -6.11
N ALA A 148 15.77 12.04 -5.92
CA ALA A 148 16.29 11.05 -6.85
C ALA A 148 15.36 9.83 -6.98
N ALA A 149 14.88 9.29 -5.85
CA ALA A 149 13.92 8.18 -5.84
C ALA A 149 12.57 8.56 -6.48
N LEU A 150 12.14 9.83 -6.34
CA LEU A 150 10.94 10.32 -7.00
C LEU A 150 11.13 10.39 -8.52
N ILE A 151 12.30 10.83 -8.99
CA ILE A 151 12.63 10.86 -10.43
C ILE A 151 12.65 9.43 -11.00
N GLU A 152 13.23 8.47 -10.28
CA GLU A 152 13.19 7.04 -10.62
C GLU A 152 11.73 6.56 -10.75
N THR A 153 10.90 6.86 -9.75
CA THR A 153 9.48 6.51 -9.75
C THR A 153 8.71 7.05 -10.96
N ILE A 154 8.97 8.31 -11.34
CA ILE A 154 8.31 8.93 -12.51
C ILE A 154 8.76 8.28 -13.82
N ARG A 155 10.01 7.83 -13.90
CA ARG A 155 10.52 7.10 -15.08
C ARG A 155 9.88 5.72 -15.19
N ASP A 156 9.75 5.01 -14.08
CA ASP A 156 9.14 3.68 -14.03
C ASP A 156 7.62 3.75 -14.27
N PHE A 157 6.96 4.80 -13.78
CA PHE A 157 5.51 4.96 -13.83
C PHE A 157 5.11 6.33 -14.44
N PRO A 158 5.03 6.43 -15.79
CA PRO A 158 4.68 7.68 -16.46
C PRO A 158 3.24 8.14 -16.22
N SER A 159 2.41 7.33 -15.57
CA SER A 159 1.04 7.69 -15.16
C SER A 159 0.99 8.59 -13.91
N VAL A 160 2.05 8.62 -13.09
CA VAL A 160 2.08 9.39 -11.83
C VAL A 160 1.97 10.92 -12.06
N PRO A 161 2.65 11.53 -13.06
CA PRO A 161 2.46 12.94 -13.38
C PRO A 161 1.03 13.31 -13.80
N LEU A 162 0.31 12.41 -14.47
CA LEU A 162 -1.10 12.63 -14.83
C LEU A 162 -1.98 12.75 -13.58
N LEU A 163 -1.64 11.99 -12.53
CA LEU A 163 -2.36 12.05 -11.25
C LEU A 163 -2.09 13.39 -10.52
N ALA A 164 -0.89 13.95 -10.65
CA ALA A 164 -0.57 15.23 -10.03
C ALA A 164 -1.43 16.38 -10.59
N ASP A 165 -1.79 16.32 -11.87
CA ASP A 165 -2.71 17.28 -12.49
C ASP A 165 -4.14 17.18 -11.94
N GLU A 166 -4.59 15.96 -11.60
CA GLU A 166 -5.89 15.75 -10.94
C GLU A 166 -5.86 16.17 -9.46
N LEU A 167 -4.69 16.12 -8.82
CA LEU A 167 -4.47 16.53 -7.44
C LEU A 167 -4.12 18.02 -7.29
N ASP A 168 -4.12 18.78 -8.38
CA ASP A 168 -3.77 20.20 -8.45
C ASP A 168 -2.37 20.50 -7.87
N VAL A 169 -1.44 19.55 -8.02
CA VAL A 169 -0.05 19.67 -7.56
C VAL A 169 0.82 20.19 -8.70
N SER A 170 1.45 21.35 -8.49
CA SER A 170 2.36 21.93 -9.48
C SER A 170 3.68 21.14 -9.57
N LEU A 171 3.84 20.38 -10.66
CA LEU A 171 5.08 19.71 -11.01
C LEU A 171 5.96 20.60 -11.92
N PRO A 172 7.29 20.64 -11.69
CA PRO A 172 8.24 21.29 -12.58
C PRO A 172 8.11 20.83 -14.05
N ASN A 173 8.25 21.76 -14.99
CA ASN A 173 8.10 21.50 -16.44
C ASN A 173 8.99 20.36 -16.96
N MET A 174 10.16 20.15 -16.34
CA MET A 174 11.08 19.04 -16.66
C MET A 174 10.43 17.65 -16.47
N ILE A 175 9.59 17.49 -15.47
CA ILE A 175 8.87 16.25 -15.17
C ILE A 175 7.70 16.07 -16.15
N ARG A 176 7.04 17.17 -16.54
CA ARG A 176 5.97 17.16 -17.55
C ARG A 176 6.50 16.79 -18.94
N SER A 177 7.70 17.25 -19.30
CA SER A 177 8.33 16.92 -20.58
C SER A 177 8.74 15.44 -20.71
N LEU A 178 8.93 14.73 -19.60
CA LEU A 178 9.23 13.29 -19.59
C LEU A 178 8.00 12.43 -19.94
N ALA A 179 6.78 12.93 -19.68
CA ALA A 179 5.52 12.20 -19.84
C ALA A 179 4.89 12.32 -21.25
N VAL A 180 5.64 12.81 -22.24
CA VAL A 180 5.17 13.06 -23.63
C VAL A 180 5.08 11.75 -24.45
N LEU A 181 4.40 10.74 -23.91
CA LEU A 181 3.79 9.67 -24.70
C LEU A 181 2.27 9.79 -24.60
N GLY A 182 1.71 10.77 -25.32
CA GLY A 182 0.47 10.61 -26.08
C GLY A 182 -0.87 10.51 -25.37
N ILE A 183 -1.04 10.91 -24.10
CA ILE A 183 -2.38 10.94 -23.46
C ILE A 183 -2.72 12.36 -23.02
N SER A 184 -3.20 13.18 -23.96
CA SER A 184 -3.89 14.43 -23.63
C SER A 184 -5.28 14.09 -23.09
N ARG A 185 -5.51 14.22 -21.78
CA ARG A 185 -6.89 14.33 -21.28
C ARG A 185 -7.39 15.74 -21.58
N SER A 186 -8.26 15.86 -22.59
CA SER A 186 -9.12 17.03 -22.72
C SER A 186 -10.00 17.10 -21.47
N ARG A 187 -9.72 18.06 -20.56
CA ARG A 187 -10.68 18.42 -19.50
C ARG A 187 -11.93 18.93 -20.20
N GLN A 188 -12.94 18.08 -20.40
CA GLN A 188 -14.31 18.56 -20.63
C GLN A 188 -14.79 19.16 -19.31
N THR A 189 -14.50 20.43 -19.11
CA THR A 189 -15.22 21.26 -18.15
C THR A 189 -16.66 21.36 -18.62
N GLY A 190 -17.54 20.58 -18.00
CA GLY A 190 -18.97 20.86 -18.00
C GLY A 190 -19.20 22.16 -17.25
N ILE A 191 -19.19 23.29 -17.96
CA ILE A 191 -19.83 24.52 -17.52
C ILE A 191 -20.84 24.88 -18.61
N ILE A 192 -22.08 24.86 -18.16
CA ILE A 192 -23.31 25.09 -18.89
C ILE A 192 -23.20 26.47 -19.54
N CYS A 193 -23.24 26.52 -20.87
CA CYS A 193 -23.39 27.76 -21.63
C CYS A 193 -24.75 28.39 -21.30
N GLY A 194 -24.74 29.52 -20.57
CA GLY A 194 -25.78 30.53 -20.64
C GLY A 194 -25.26 31.69 -21.48
N HIS A 195 -25.64 31.72 -22.75
CA HIS A 195 -25.30 32.80 -23.68
C HIS A 195 -26.08 34.08 -23.32
N PRO A 196 -25.47 35.28 -23.46
CA PRO A 196 -26.22 36.54 -23.49
C PRO A 196 -26.74 36.81 -24.90
N LYS A 197 -28.05 37.04 -25.01
CA LYS A 197 -28.73 38.06 -25.84
C LYS A 197 -30.23 38.03 -25.54
#